data_AF-A0A7K1YB66-F1
#
_entry.id   AF-A0A7K1YB66-F1
#
_cell.length_a   1.000
_cell.length_b   1.000
_cell.length_c   1.000
_cell.angle_alpha   90.00
_cell.angle_beta   90.00
_cell.angle_gamma   90.00
#
_symmetry.space_group_name_H-M   'P 1'
#
loop_
_entity.id
_entity.type
_entity.pdbx_description
1 polymer ?
#
loop_
_entity_poly.entity_id
_entity_poly.type
_entity_poly.pdbx_seq_one_letter_code
_entity_poly.pdbx_strand_id
1 'polypeptide(L)'
;MIKFLLLPLFALLSIPCLAQHSIEDRYDDFNIARTSNKVSTAIEIGEQLLQDSSELSPGMRTAIYDRMAKLYEDNNQIEKAKPLYLKVSSLEPDYYVAHRALGFIYLNELKPISIKVNSSKGDPAAHKTFQAQYKNVALKAVAHLERAVACDPDDTQTVSYIKTIYQNLKLAEKLSTLDARLKQLGVNCKTIITE
;
A
#
# COMPACT_ATOMS: atom_id res chain seq x y z
N MET A 1 44.09 -66.72 -25.73
CA MET A 1 42.83 -66.45 -25.00
C MET A 1 42.92 -65.03 -24.44
N ILE A 2 42.34 -64.05 -25.13
CA ILE A 2 42.40 -62.62 -24.77
C ILE A 2 41.21 -62.32 -23.86
N LYS A 3 41.48 -61.90 -22.62
CA LYS A 3 40.47 -61.39 -21.67
C LYS A 3 40.15 -59.94 -22.04
N PHE A 4 38.94 -59.68 -22.52
CA PHE A 4 38.40 -58.32 -22.60
C PHE A 4 37.92 -57.89 -21.21
N LEU A 5 38.62 -56.92 -20.64
CA LEU A 5 38.19 -56.19 -19.44
C LEU A 5 37.25 -55.06 -19.91
N LEU A 6 35.94 -55.25 -19.74
CA LEU A 6 34.94 -54.21 -19.96
C LEU A 6 35.00 -53.21 -18.80
N LEU A 7 35.49 -52.00 -19.08
CA LEU A 7 35.39 -50.85 -18.18
C LEU A 7 33.98 -50.22 -18.33
N PRO A 8 33.26 -49.90 -17.25
CA PRO A 8 31.98 -49.22 -17.38
C PRO A 8 32.23 -47.74 -17.68
N LEU A 9 31.67 -47.28 -18.79
CA LEU A 9 31.66 -45.88 -19.20
C LEU A 9 30.68 -45.12 -18.28
N PHE A 10 31.21 -44.37 -17.31
CA PHE A 10 30.41 -43.44 -16.51
C PHE A 10 29.97 -42.27 -17.41
N ALA A 11 28.73 -42.29 -17.87
CA ALA A 11 28.11 -41.15 -18.51
C ALA A 11 27.88 -40.06 -17.43
N LEU A 12 28.71 -39.02 -17.44
CA LEU A 12 28.46 -37.79 -16.70
C LEU A 12 27.23 -37.11 -17.32
N LEU A 13 26.06 -37.39 -16.76
CA LEU A 13 24.87 -36.58 -17.00
C LEU A 13 25.13 -35.20 -16.40
N SER A 14 25.46 -34.23 -17.25
CA SER A 14 25.42 -32.82 -16.90
C SER A 14 23.96 -32.46 -16.60
N ILE A 15 23.61 -32.43 -15.32
CA ILE A 15 22.36 -31.83 -14.87
C ILE A 15 22.45 -30.35 -15.28
N PRO A 16 21.55 -29.83 -16.14
CA PRO A 16 21.50 -28.40 -16.34
C PRO A 16 21.16 -27.80 -14.97
N CYS A 17 22.11 -27.05 -14.40
CA CYS A 17 21.85 -26.23 -13.24
C CYS A 17 20.79 -25.22 -13.68
N LEU A 18 19.52 -25.53 -13.43
CA LEU A 18 18.47 -24.51 -13.38
C LEU A 18 18.95 -23.59 -12.26
N ALA A 19 19.54 -22.45 -12.63
CA ALA A 19 19.92 -21.43 -11.68
C ALA A 19 18.64 -21.08 -10.93
N GLN A 20 18.52 -21.54 -9.69
CA GLN A 20 17.43 -21.15 -8.83
C GLN A 20 17.69 -19.69 -8.51
N HIS A 21 16.98 -18.78 -9.19
CA HIS A 21 17.10 -17.34 -8.95
C HIS A 21 16.86 -17.10 -7.45
N SER A 22 17.82 -16.44 -6.82
CA SER A 22 17.70 -16.04 -5.41
C SER A 22 16.49 -15.10 -5.24
N ILE A 23 16.07 -14.85 -4.00
CA ILE A 23 14.98 -13.90 -3.79
C ILE A 23 15.41 -12.48 -4.17
N GLU A 24 16.69 -12.18 -4.02
CA GLU A 24 17.33 -10.95 -4.45
C GLU A 24 17.29 -10.80 -5.99
N ASP A 25 17.59 -11.86 -6.74
CA ASP A 25 17.49 -11.81 -8.21
C ASP A 25 16.04 -11.54 -8.66
N ARG A 26 15.04 -12.16 -8.01
CA ARG A 26 13.62 -11.89 -8.29
C ARG A 26 13.23 -10.45 -7.94
N TYR A 27 13.78 -9.91 -6.85
CA TYR A 27 13.56 -8.53 -6.44
C TYR A 27 14.08 -7.54 -7.49
N ASP A 28 15.27 -7.81 -8.04
CA ASP A 28 15.86 -7.01 -9.12
C ASP A 28 15.05 -7.12 -10.41
N ASP A 29 14.63 -8.33 -10.80
CA ASP A 29 13.77 -8.56 -11.97
C ASP A 29 12.44 -7.80 -11.85
N PHE A 30 11.84 -7.78 -10.65
CA PHE A 30 10.66 -6.98 -10.35
C PHE A 30 10.91 -5.48 -10.59
N ASN A 31 12.02 -4.96 -10.08
CA ASN A 31 12.38 -3.55 -10.25
C ASN A 31 12.63 -3.20 -11.72
N ILE A 32 13.29 -4.08 -12.47
CA ILE A 32 13.51 -3.91 -13.92
C ILE A 32 12.17 -3.91 -14.66
N ALA A 33 11.29 -4.87 -14.39
CA ALA A 33 9.99 -4.96 -15.04
C ALA A 33 9.14 -3.70 -14.78
N ARG A 34 9.09 -3.23 -13.53
CA ARG A 34 8.35 -2.03 -13.13
C ARG A 34 8.91 -0.76 -13.78
N THR A 35 10.22 -0.57 -13.77
CA THR A 35 10.87 0.62 -14.36
C THR A 35 10.86 0.62 -15.89
N SER A 36 10.81 -0.56 -16.51
CA SER A 36 10.63 -0.74 -17.96
C SER A 36 9.17 -0.73 -18.41
N ASN A 37 8.23 -0.36 -17.52
CA ASN A 37 6.79 -0.32 -17.76
C ASN A 37 6.17 -1.66 -18.25
N LYS A 38 6.77 -2.79 -17.87
CA LYS A 38 6.24 -4.15 -18.13
C LYS A 38 5.28 -4.54 -17.00
N VAL A 39 4.15 -3.83 -16.90
CA VAL A 39 3.24 -3.90 -15.74
C VAL A 39 2.78 -5.32 -15.42
N SER A 40 2.37 -6.10 -16.42
CA SER A 40 1.92 -7.50 -16.21
C SER A 40 3.02 -8.36 -15.59
N THR A 41 4.24 -8.28 -16.13
CA THR A 41 5.41 -9.01 -15.62
C THR A 41 5.78 -8.55 -14.21
N ALA A 42 5.74 -7.24 -13.94
CA ALA A 42 5.99 -6.72 -12.61
C ALA A 42 4.95 -7.22 -11.59
N ILE A 43 3.67 -7.31 -11.97
CA ILE A 43 2.63 -7.87 -11.09
C ILE A 43 2.89 -9.35 -10.84
N GLU A 44 3.22 -10.16 -11.85
CA GLU A 44 3.51 -11.59 -11.67
C GLU A 44 4.69 -11.83 -10.72
N ILE A 45 5.82 -11.17 -10.95
CA ILE A 45 7.00 -11.33 -10.09
C ILE A 45 6.71 -10.79 -8.70
N GLY A 46 6.03 -9.64 -8.60
CA GLY A 46 5.68 -9.03 -7.34
C GLY A 46 4.71 -9.87 -6.51
N GLU A 47 3.77 -10.60 -7.12
CA GLU A 47 2.89 -11.54 -6.43
C GLU A 47 3.67 -12.73 -5.85
N GLN A 48 4.70 -13.22 -6.53
CA GLN A 48 5.61 -14.24 -5.99
C GLN A 48 6.42 -13.68 -4.81
N LEU A 49 6.97 -12.47 -4.93
CA LEU A 49 7.69 -11.79 -3.85
C LEU A 49 6.80 -11.52 -2.62
N LEU A 50 5.50 -11.28 -2.81
CA LEU A 50 4.55 -11.15 -1.70
C LEU A 50 4.33 -12.48 -0.96
N GLN A 51 4.27 -13.60 -1.68
CA GLN A 51 4.16 -14.94 -1.11
C GLN A 51 5.41 -15.29 -0.31
N ASP A 52 6.58 -15.03 -0.87
CA ASP A 52 7.87 -15.33 -0.26
C ASP A 52 8.37 -14.18 0.64
N SER A 53 7.51 -13.23 0.98
CA SER A 53 7.94 -11.98 1.62
C SER A 53 8.68 -12.20 2.96
N SER A 54 8.50 -13.35 3.63
CA SER A 54 9.27 -13.81 4.79
C SER A 54 10.78 -13.89 4.57
N GLU A 55 11.22 -14.14 3.35
CA GLU A 55 12.62 -14.29 2.99
C GLU A 55 13.31 -12.94 2.66
N LEU A 56 12.53 -11.88 2.41
CA LEU A 56 13.05 -10.53 2.17
C LEU A 56 13.55 -9.88 3.47
N SER A 57 14.59 -9.04 3.34
CA SER A 57 15.00 -8.11 4.39
C SER A 57 13.80 -7.24 4.83
N PRO A 58 13.74 -6.75 6.08
CA PRO A 58 12.63 -5.91 6.53
C PRO A 58 12.39 -4.66 5.66
N GLY A 59 13.46 -4.04 5.17
CA GLY A 59 13.39 -2.89 4.26
C GLY A 59 12.81 -3.25 2.90
N MET A 60 13.40 -4.24 2.22
CA MET A 60 12.93 -4.77 0.94
C MET A 60 11.47 -5.24 1.02
N ARG A 61 11.09 -5.91 2.10
CA ARG A 61 9.71 -6.36 2.33
C ARG A 61 8.73 -5.20 2.38
N THR A 62 9.06 -4.15 3.14
CA THR A 62 8.22 -2.95 3.25
C THR A 62 8.12 -2.25 1.90
N ALA A 63 9.23 -2.17 1.17
CA ALA A 63 9.25 -1.63 -0.18
C ALA A 63 8.43 -2.45 -1.18
N ILE A 64 8.46 -3.79 -1.12
CA ILE A 64 7.57 -4.63 -1.96
C ILE A 64 6.10 -4.33 -1.64
N TYR A 65 5.73 -4.22 -0.38
CA TYR A 65 4.34 -3.88 -0.02
C TYR A 65 3.92 -2.54 -0.63
N ASP A 66 4.76 -1.50 -0.53
CA ASP A 66 4.46 -0.18 -1.10
C ASP A 66 4.39 -0.22 -2.64
N ARG A 67 5.40 -0.80 -3.28
CA ARG A 67 5.49 -0.88 -4.75
C ARG A 67 4.34 -1.69 -5.34
N MET A 68 3.97 -2.81 -4.72
CA MET A 68 2.83 -3.61 -5.16
C MET A 68 1.49 -2.91 -4.87
N ALA A 69 1.36 -2.21 -3.74
CA ALA A 69 0.18 -1.41 -3.46
C ALA A 69 -0.04 -0.35 -4.55
N LYS A 70 1.04 0.36 -4.92
CA LYS A 70 1.03 1.36 -5.98
C LYS A 70 0.71 0.76 -7.35
N LEU A 71 1.31 -0.38 -7.68
CA LEU A 71 1.07 -1.05 -8.96
C LEU A 71 -0.38 -1.54 -9.08
N TYR A 72 -0.96 -2.05 -7.99
CA TYR A 72 -2.38 -2.40 -7.94
C TYR A 72 -3.28 -1.17 -8.01
N GLU A 73 -2.93 -0.08 -7.32
CA GLU A 73 -3.69 1.18 -7.38
C GLU A 73 -3.73 1.73 -8.81
N ASP A 74 -2.58 1.82 -9.48
CA ASP A 74 -2.46 2.30 -10.86
C ASP A 74 -3.24 1.44 -11.86
N ASN A 75 -3.45 0.16 -11.53
CA ASN A 75 -4.24 -0.77 -12.32
C ASN A 75 -5.70 -0.91 -11.82
N ASN A 76 -6.20 0.04 -11.03
CA ASN A 76 -7.56 0.07 -10.45
C ASN A 76 -7.93 -1.14 -9.56
N GLN A 77 -6.94 -1.88 -9.06
CA GLN A 77 -7.12 -3.02 -8.15
C GLN A 77 -7.05 -2.57 -6.68
N ILE A 78 -7.90 -1.60 -6.31
CA ILE A 78 -7.88 -0.96 -4.99
C ILE A 78 -8.05 -1.96 -3.83
N GLU A 79 -8.84 -3.02 -4.03
CA GLU A 79 -9.05 -4.08 -3.04
C GLU A 79 -7.76 -4.86 -2.71
N LYS A 80 -6.83 -4.97 -3.67
CA LYS A 80 -5.49 -5.54 -3.44
C LYS A 80 -4.51 -4.50 -2.91
N ALA A 81 -4.62 -3.24 -3.34
CA ALA A 81 -3.73 -2.16 -2.93
C ALA A 81 -3.86 -1.79 -1.46
N LYS A 82 -5.10 -1.57 -0.98
CA LYS A 82 -5.39 -1.10 0.37
C LYS A 82 -4.76 -1.94 1.48
N PRO A 83 -4.88 -3.29 1.52
CA PRO A 83 -4.25 -4.08 2.57
C PRO A 83 -2.72 -3.98 2.57
N LEU A 84 -2.09 -3.78 1.40
CA LEU A 84 -0.65 -3.58 1.32
C LEU A 84 -0.23 -2.21 1.84
N TYR A 85 -0.94 -1.12 1.47
CA TYR A 85 -0.69 0.19 2.06
C TYR A 85 -0.89 0.19 3.58
N LEU A 86 -1.89 -0.55 4.09
CA LEU A 86 -2.08 -0.71 5.54
C LEU A 86 -0.87 -1.39 6.20
N LYS A 87 -0.30 -2.45 5.59
CA LYS A 87 0.95 -3.06 6.06
C LYS A 87 2.10 -2.04 6.09
N VAL A 88 2.28 -1.27 5.02
CA VAL A 88 3.32 -0.23 4.95
C VAL A 88 3.14 0.79 6.07
N SER A 89 1.93 1.33 6.26
CA SER A 89 1.66 2.31 7.32
C SER A 89 1.84 1.77 8.75
N SER A 90 1.81 0.44 8.92
CA SER A 90 2.09 -0.20 10.20
C SER A 90 3.58 -0.42 10.44
N LEU A 91 4.34 -0.68 9.38
CA LEU A 91 5.80 -0.93 9.44
C LEU A 91 6.59 0.38 9.45
N GLU A 92 6.14 1.36 8.67
CA GLU A 92 6.73 2.69 8.52
C GLU A 92 5.64 3.76 8.76
N PRO A 93 5.27 4.02 10.04
CA PRO A 93 4.17 4.90 10.39
C PRO A 93 4.39 6.38 10.03
N ASP A 94 5.63 6.77 9.75
CA ASP A 94 6.00 8.12 9.33
C ASP A 94 6.17 8.23 7.79
N TYR A 95 5.99 7.14 7.03
CA TYR A 95 6.09 7.15 5.58
C TYR A 95 4.82 7.70 4.92
N TYR A 96 4.92 8.92 4.43
CA TYR A 96 3.74 9.72 4.07
C TYR A 96 3.01 9.22 2.82
N VAL A 97 3.70 8.55 1.89
CA VAL A 97 3.12 8.10 0.61
C VAL A 97 2.00 7.09 0.84
N ALA A 98 2.22 6.10 1.72
CA ALA A 98 1.18 5.13 2.07
C ALA A 98 0.00 5.80 2.78
N HIS A 99 0.26 6.79 3.65
CA HIS A 99 -0.78 7.60 4.27
C HIS A 99 -1.58 8.40 3.24
N ARG A 100 -0.92 9.00 2.25
CA ARG A 100 -1.58 9.71 1.16
C ARG A 100 -2.53 8.79 0.40
N ALA A 101 -2.04 7.64 -0.04
CA ALA A 101 -2.84 6.66 -0.78
C ALA A 101 -4.05 6.18 0.04
N LEU A 102 -3.85 5.76 1.30
CA LEU A 102 -4.95 5.34 2.18
C LEU A 102 -5.98 6.45 2.41
N GLY A 103 -5.53 7.69 2.59
CA GLY A 103 -6.41 8.84 2.75
C GLY A 103 -7.37 9.00 1.56
N PHE A 104 -6.84 8.96 0.34
CA PHE A 104 -7.65 9.06 -0.89
C PHE A 104 -8.51 7.83 -1.16
N ILE A 105 -8.03 6.62 -0.83
CA ILE A 105 -8.84 5.40 -0.88
C ILE A 105 -10.06 5.54 0.04
N TYR A 106 -9.87 5.96 1.30
CA TYR A 106 -10.99 6.16 2.23
C TYR A 106 -11.91 7.32 1.80
N LEU A 107 -11.39 8.40 1.20
CA LEU A 107 -12.23 9.45 0.62
C LEU A 107 -13.14 8.91 -0.49
N ASN A 108 -12.62 8.04 -1.35
CA ASN A 108 -13.42 7.41 -2.40
C ASN A 108 -14.50 6.49 -1.82
N GLU A 109 -14.20 5.75 -0.74
CA GLU A 109 -15.18 4.92 -0.03
C GLU A 109 -16.35 5.73 0.57
N LEU A 110 -16.17 7.02 0.87
CA LEU A 110 -17.25 7.88 1.36
C LEU A 110 -18.35 8.12 0.31
N LYS A 111 -18.03 8.06 -0.99
CA LYS A 111 -18.99 8.35 -2.07
C LYS A 111 -20.22 7.43 -2.04
N PRO A 112 -20.10 6.09 -2.05
CA PRO A 112 -21.27 5.22 -1.94
C PRO A 112 -21.96 5.31 -0.57
N ILE A 113 -21.22 5.63 0.51
CA ILE A 113 -21.81 5.75 1.85
C ILE A 113 -22.68 7.02 1.95
N SER A 114 -22.25 8.14 1.36
CA SER A 114 -23.01 9.39 1.38
C SER A 114 -24.34 9.25 0.64
N ILE A 115 -24.37 8.47 -0.45
CA ILE A 115 -25.61 8.11 -1.16
C ILE A 115 -26.54 7.35 -0.19
N LYS A 116 -26.05 6.33 0.51
CA LYS A 116 -26.84 5.57 1.50
C LYS A 116 -27.37 6.44 2.64
N VAL A 117 -26.57 7.40 3.14
CA VAL A 117 -27.02 8.39 4.13
C VAL A 117 -28.17 9.22 3.58
N ASN A 118 -28.07 9.71 2.35
CA ASN A 118 -29.12 10.54 1.75
C ASN A 118 -30.41 9.76 1.47
N SER A 119 -30.30 8.53 0.95
CA SER A 119 -31.45 7.69 0.63
C SER A 119 -32.18 7.14 1.86
N SER A 120 -31.52 7.12 3.03
CA SER A 120 -32.10 6.59 4.27
C SER A 120 -32.86 7.62 5.12
N LYS A 121 -33.03 8.87 4.68
CA LYS A 121 -33.68 9.94 5.49
C LYS A 121 -35.09 9.60 5.99
N GLY A 122 -35.83 8.74 5.28
CA GLY A 122 -37.16 8.27 5.70
C GLY A 122 -37.15 7.11 6.71
N ASP A 123 -36.00 6.53 6.99
CA ASP A 123 -35.80 5.43 7.95
C ASP A 123 -34.76 5.86 9.01
N PRO A 124 -35.21 6.29 10.21
CA PRO A 124 -34.30 6.77 11.25
C PRO A 124 -33.23 5.77 11.68
N ALA A 125 -33.53 4.47 11.68
CA ALA A 125 -32.60 3.42 12.11
C ALA A 125 -31.50 3.21 11.06
N ALA A 126 -31.89 3.09 9.78
CA ALA A 126 -30.93 3.00 8.68
C ALA A 126 -30.10 4.28 8.57
N HIS A 127 -30.72 5.46 8.71
CA HIS A 127 -30.02 6.75 8.63
C HIS A 127 -28.93 6.86 9.69
N LYS A 128 -29.25 6.55 10.95
CA LYS A 128 -28.27 6.54 12.04
C LYS A 128 -27.12 5.57 11.76
N THR A 129 -27.42 4.39 11.21
CA THR A 129 -26.41 3.38 10.86
C THR A 129 -25.45 3.89 9.80
N PHE A 130 -25.96 4.44 8.69
CA PHE A 130 -25.10 4.95 7.62
C PHE A 130 -24.34 6.21 8.02
N GLN A 131 -24.90 7.08 8.87
CA GLN A 131 -24.16 8.21 9.45
C GLN A 131 -22.98 7.74 10.30
N ALA A 132 -23.18 6.70 11.12
CA ALA A 132 -22.10 6.10 11.91
C ALA A 132 -21.01 5.48 11.02
N GLN A 133 -21.41 4.78 9.95
CA GLN A 133 -20.50 4.23 8.95
C GLN A 133 -19.70 5.34 8.25
N TYR A 134 -20.37 6.40 7.80
CA TYR A 134 -19.73 7.56 7.17
C TYR A 134 -18.71 8.18 8.11
N LYS A 135 -19.09 8.44 9.37
CA LYS A 135 -18.19 8.99 10.38
C LYS A 135 -16.96 8.12 10.59
N ASN A 136 -17.11 6.80 10.67
CA ASN A 136 -15.99 5.87 10.86
C ASN A 136 -14.97 5.97 9.72
N VAL A 137 -15.45 5.89 8.46
CA VAL A 137 -14.58 5.95 7.28
C VAL A 137 -13.96 7.33 7.12
N ALA A 138 -14.73 8.40 7.38
CA ALA A 138 -14.26 9.77 7.27
C ALA A 138 -13.15 10.07 8.29
N LEU A 139 -13.25 9.52 9.51
CA LEU A 139 -12.21 9.63 10.52
C LEU A 139 -10.92 8.88 10.13
N LYS A 140 -11.03 7.74 9.43
CA LYS A 140 -9.86 7.05 8.85
C LYS A 140 -9.22 7.90 7.75
N ALA A 141 -10.03 8.43 6.83
CA ALA A 141 -9.54 9.31 5.76
C ALA A 141 -8.72 10.46 6.32
N VAL A 142 -9.29 11.27 7.23
CA VAL A 142 -8.57 12.44 7.78
C VAL A 142 -7.34 12.05 8.60
N ALA A 143 -7.36 10.94 9.33
CA ALA A 143 -6.18 10.50 10.09
C ALA A 143 -4.98 10.17 9.18
N HIS A 144 -5.24 9.61 8.00
CA HIS A 144 -4.22 9.33 6.99
C HIS A 144 -3.83 10.60 6.22
N LEU A 145 -4.79 11.42 5.80
CA LEU A 145 -4.52 12.67 5.10
C LEU A 145 -3.74 13.68 5.95
N GLU A 146 -4.00 13.76 7.26
CA GLU A 146 -3.22 14.61 8.17
C GLU A 146 -1.74 14.23 8.19
N ARG A 147 -1.43 12.93 8.23
CA ARG A 147 -0.04 12.45 8.15
C ARG A 147 0.60 12.76 6.80
N ALA A 148 -0.18 12.67 5.72
CA ALA A 148 0.30 13.00 4.38
C ALA A 148 0.63 14.50 4.24
N VAL A 149 -0.30 15.40 4.60
CA VAL A 149 -0.08 16.86 4.44
C VAL A 149 0.85 17.44 5.50
N ALA A 150 1.10 16.74 6.61
CA ALA A 150 2.16 17.11 7.53
C ALA A 150 3.56 17.02 6.89
N CYS A 151 3.71 16.14 5.89
CA CYS A 151 4.90 16.00 5.05
C CYS A 151 4.91 16.86 3.79
N ASP A 152 3.73 17.29 3.35
CA ASP A 152 3.50 18.10 2.16
C ASP A 152 2.51 19.24 2.49
N PRO A 153 2.95 20.27 3.23
CA PRO A 153 2.07 21.34 3.70
C PRO A 153 1.52 22.23 2.58
N ASP A 154 2.08 22.13 1.37
CA ASP A 154 1.66 22.89 0.19
C ASP A 154 0.41 22.25 -0.49
N ASP A 155 0.03 21.03 -0.11
CA ASP A 155 -1.23 20.38 -0.54
C ASP A 155 -2.46 20.99 0.17
N THR A 156 -2.73 22.24 -0.16
CA THR A 156 -3.87 23.03 0.35
C THR A 156 -5.22 22.42 0.00
N GLN A 157 -5.29 21.64 -1.09
CA GLN A 157 -6.50 20.93 -1.48
C GLN A 157 -6.83 19.81 -0.49
N THR A 158 -5.85 18.98 -0.13
CA THR A 158 -6.05 17.93 0.88
C THR A 158 -6.37 18.51 2.25
N VAL A 159 -5.73 19.62 2.64
CA VAL A 159 -6.10 20.35 3.87
C VAL A 159 -7.56 20.80 3.82
N SER A 160 -8.05 21.26 2.67
CA SER A 160 -9.46 21.65 2.49
C SER A 160 -10.43 20.47 2.64
N TYR A 161 -10.06 19.28 2.16
CA TYR A 161 -10.85 18.06 2.40
C TYR A 161 -10.93 17.70 3.89
N ILE A 162 -9.80 17.75 4.61
CA ILE A 162 -9.76 17.50 6.06
C ILE A 162 -10.68 18.48 6.81
N LYS A 163 -10.57 19.79 6.52
CA LYS A 163 -11.39 20.83 7.15
C LYS A 163 -12.88 20.62 6.87
N THR A 164 -13.24 20.33 5.61
CA THR A 164 -14.63 20.06 5.20
C THR A 164 -15.21 18.86 5.94
N ILE A 165 -14.44 17.78 6.09
CA ILE A 165 -14.89 16.59 6.85
C ILE A 165 -15.10 16.94 8.32
N TYR A 166 -14.18 17.67 8.96
CA TYR A 166 -14.36 18.06 10.36
C TYR A 166 -15.57 18.97 10.57
N GLN A 167 -15.83 19.91 9.66
CA GLN A 167 -17.03 20.75 9.67
C GLN A 167 -18.31 19.91 9.55
N ASN A 168 -18.37 19.00 8.56
CA ASN A 168 -19.52 18.13 8.34
C ASN A 168 -19.80 17.20 9.52
N LEU A 169 -18.76 16.73 10.20
CA LEU A 169 -18.87 15.88 11.40
C LEU A 169 -19.03 16.70 12.70
N LYS A 170 -19.06 18.03 12.62
CA LYS A 170 -19.15 18.95 13.76
C LYS A 170 -18.05 18.75 14.81
N LEU A 171 -16.83 18.47 14.36
CA LEU A 171 -15.65 18.22 15.20
C LEU A 171 -14.82 19.50 15.37
N ALA A 172 -15.39 20.49 16.08
CA ALA A 172 -14.80 21.82 16.24
C ALA A 172 -13.40 21.80 16.89
N GLU A 173 -13.20 20.95 17.91
CA GLU A 173 -11.91 20.80 18.58
C GLU A 173 -10.82 20.25 17.62
N LYS A 174 -11.18 19.30 16.76
CA LYS A 174 -10.24 18.77 15.75
C LYS A 174 -9.86 19.85 14.75
N LEU A 175 -10.80 20.71 14.37
CA LEU A 175 -10.53 21.82 13.47
C LEU A 175 -9.62 22.87 14.11
N SER A 176 -9.88 23.27 15.36
CA SER A 176 -9.09 24.32 16.05
C SER A 176 -7.66 23.90 16.35
N THR A 177 -7.40 22.60 16.50
CA THR A 177 -6.07 22.06 16.80
C THR A 177 -5.36 21.47 15.58
N LEU A 178 -5.91 21.62 14.37
CA LEU A 178 -5.38 21.02 13.14
C LEU A 178 -3.93 21.45 12.87
N ASP A 179 -3.64 22.75 12.84
CA ASP A 179 -2.30 23.26 12.49
C ASP A 179 -1.23 22.77 13.48
N ALA A 180 -1.56 22.71 14.78
CA ALA A 180 -0.68 22.17 15.80
C ALA A 180 -0.41 20.67 15.60
N ARG A 181 -1.43 19.88 15.26
CA ARG A 181 -1.26 18.45 14.94
C ARG A 181 -0.42 18.25 13.70
N LEU A 182 -0.66 19.01 12.63
CA LEU A 182 0.12 18.90 11.38
C LEU A 182 1.60 19.20 11.63
N LYS A 183 1.89 20.27 12.40
CA LYS A 183 3.26 20.59 12.79
C LYS A 183 3.93 19.46 13.57
N GLN A 184 3.20 18.84 14.50
CA GLN A 184 3.73 17.72 15.29
C GLN A 184 3.98 16.48 14.43
N LEU A 185 3.04 16.13 13.55
CA LEU A 185 3.14 14.98 12.65
C LEU A 185 4.30 15.15 11.65
N GLY A 186 4.60 16.39 11.24
CA GLY A 186 5.64 16.68 10.25
C GLY A 186 7.06 16.50 10.76
N VAL A 187 7.27 16.38 12.09
CA VAL A 187 8.62 16.27 12.70
C VAL A 187 9.38 15.05 12.20
N ASN A 188 8.69 13.92 12.01
CA ASN A 188 9.33 12.64 11.65
C ASN A 188 9.11 12.24 10.19
N CYS A 189 8.70 13.18 9.33
CA CYS A 189 8.31 12.88 7.97
C CYS A 189 9.33 12.00 7.23
N LYS A 190 8.89 10.84 6.72
CA LYS A 190 9.68 9.99 5.82
C LYS A 190 9.10 9.99 4.41
N THR A 191 9.95 10.27 3.43
CA THR A 191 9.59 10.28 2.00
C THR A 191 10.10 9.08 1.22
N ILE A 192 10.97 8.27 1.82
CA ILE A 192 11.63 7.12 1.21
C ILE A 192 11.61 5.95 2.20
N ILE A 193 11.30 4.74 1.72
CA ILE A 193 11.52 3.49 2.44
C ILE A 193 12.97 3.08 2.27
N THR A 194 13.66 2.78 3.37
CA THR A 194 15.05 2.28 3.33
C THR A 194 15.02 0.76 3.15
N GLU A 195 15.69 0.27 2.11
CA GLU A 195 15.73 -1.15 1.70
C GLU A 195 16.97 -1.87 2.22
#